data_AF-V9IIY3-F1
#
_entry.id   AF-V9IIY3-F1
#
_cell.length_a   1.000
_cell.length_b   1.000
_cell.length_c   1.000
_cell.angle_alpha   90.00
_cell.angle_beta   90.00
_cell.angle_gamma   90.00
#
_symmetry.space_group_name_H-M   'P 1'
#
loop_
_entity.id
_entity.type
_entity.pdbx_description
1 polymer ?
#
loop_
_entity_poly.entity_id
_entity_poly.type
_entity_poly.pdbx_seq_one_letter_code
_entity_poly.pdbx_strand_id
1 'polypeptide(L)'
;MSENKNLLCKPHQATKNFIWDQAGARRALNKVWACVMHWELTPQLHKQLLIVLLERVMPHLEKPVLLTDFLMDSLDADGPIGLLALQGVFLLVTKHNLEYPNIFTKLYSMFEPEIFHTKYKARLFYLSDLFLSSTHLPEALVAAFAKRLARLTLVAPPEDILIIYFLLEIFYLGILD
;
A
#
# COMPACT_ATOMS: atom_id res chain seq x y z
N MET A 1 6.04 -32.61 -48.20
CA MET A 1 6.15 -31.49 -47.24
C MET A 1 4.83 -31.40 -46.50
N SER A 2 4.75 -31.97 -45.30
CA SER A 2 3.57 -31.90 -44.44
C SER A 2 4.03 -31.55 -43.03
N GLU A 3 3.38 -30.52 -42.49
CA GLU A 3 3.83 -29.67 -41.39
C GLU A 3 3.82 -30.40 -40.03
N ASN A 4 4.91 -30.23 -39.28
CA ASN A 4 4.99 -30.56 -37.87
C ASN A 4 4.14 -29.58 -37.05
N LYS A 5 2.87 -29.91 -36.82
CA LYS A 5 2.07 -29.32 -35.74
C LYS A 5 2.44 -30.02 -34.42
N ASN A 6 3.55 -29.60 -33.83
CA ASN A 6 3.85 -29.88 -32.42
C ASN A 6 2.88 -29.06 -31.56
N LEU A 7 1.66 -29.58 -31.41
CA LEU A 7 0.71 -29.13 -30.40
C LEU A 7 1.31 -29.46 -29.03
N LEU A 8 1.60 -28.43 -28.24
CA LEU A 8 2.16 -28.51 -26.88
C LEU A 8 1.19 -29.11 -25.83
N CYS A 9 0.09 -29.72 -26.25
CA CYS A 9 -0.84 -30.41 -25.37
C CYS A 9 -0.88 -31.89 -25.79
N LYS A 10 -0.13 -32.73 -25.07
CA LYS A 10 -0.26 -34.19 -25.18
C LYS A 10 -1.71 -34.61 -24.90
N PRO A 11 -2.24 -35.64 -25.58
CA PRO A 11 -3.59 -36.09 -25.38
C PRO A 11 -3.73 -36.76 -24.00
N HIS A 12 -4.80 -36.37 -23.34
CA HIS A 12 -5.48 -36.95 -22.19
C HIS A 12 -5.11 -38.43 -21.91
N GLN A 13 -4.18 -38.67 -20.99
CA GLN A 13 -4.02 -39.96 -20.32
C GLN A 13 -4.33 -39.76 -18.84
N ALA A 14 -5.44 -40.37 -18.41
CA ALA A 14 -5.95 -40.44 -17.03
C ALA A 14 -6.03 -39.09 -16.31
N THR A 15 -7.19 -38.45 -16.39
CA THR A 15 -7.63 -37.39 -15.50
C THR A 15 -7.56 -37.89 -14.04
N LYS A 16 -6.39 -37.78 -13.42
CA LYS A 16 -6.35 -37.52 -11.98
C LYS A 16 -7.17 -36.25 -11.81
N ASN A 17 -8.30 -36.35 -11.12
CA ASN A 17 -9.08 -35.18 -10.73
C ASN A 17 -8.10 -34.12 -10.25
N PHE A 18 -8.10 -32.94 -10.86
CA PHE A 18 -7.31 -31.83 -10.36
C PHE A 18 -7.88 -31.45 -9.00
N ILE A 19 -7.27 -31.98 -7.94
CA ILE A 19 -7.65 -31.66 -6.57
C ILE A 19 -6.99 -30.32 -6.26
N TRP A 20 -7.81 -29.30 -6.07
CA TRP A 20 -7.33 -27.98 -5.64
C TRP A 20 -6.78 -28.07 -4.22
N ASP A 21 -5.45 -28.13 -4.09
CA ASP A 21 -4.75 -28.06 -2.81
C ASP A 21 -4.41 -26.61 -2.47
N GLN A 22 -5.30 -25.95 -1.73
CA GLN A 22 -5.11 -24.58 -1.27
C GLN A 22 -3.86 -24.43 -0.38
N ALA A 23 -3.53 -25.45 0.43
CA ALA A 23 -2.36 -25.42 1.30
C ALA A 23 -1.06 -25.57 0.51
N GLY A 24 -1.05 -26.41 -0.52
CA GLY A 24 0.03 -26.52 -1.51
C GLY A 24 0.27 -25.21 -2.26
N ALA A 25 -0.81 -24.60 -2.79
CA ALA A 25 -0.74 -23.33 -3.51
C ALA A 25 -0.20 -22.20 -2.62
N ARG A 26 -0.65 -22.12 -1.36
CA ARG A 26 -0.17 -21.13 -0.40
C ARG A 26 1.32 -21.28 -0.10
N ARG A 27 1.81 -22.51 0.10
CA ARG A 27 3.24 -22.77 0.34
C ARG A 27 4.09 -22.40 -0.87
N ALA A 28 3.63 -22.71 -2.08
CA ALA A 28 4.32 -22.31 -3.31
C ALA A 28 4.36 -20.78 -3.47
N LEU A 29 3.24 -20.10 -3.19
CA LEU A 29 3.16 -18.64 -3.22
C LEU A 29 4.16 -17.99 -2.26
N ASN A 30 4.21 -18.44 -1.00
CA ASN A 30 5.15 -17.90 0.00
C ASN A 30 6.61 -18.09 -0.44
N LYS A 31 6.96 -19.24 -1.04
CA LYS A 31 8.32 -19.48 -1.56
C LYS A 31 8.67 -18.56 -2.72
N VAL A 32 7.77 -18.42 -3.68
CA VAL A 32 7.98 -17.51 -4.83
C VAL A 32 8.14 -16.08 -4.32
N TRP A 33 7.28 -15.65 -3.40
CA TRP A 33 7.33 -14.30 -2.88
C TRP A 33 8.61 -14.00 -2.10
N ALA A 34 9.10 -14.98 -1.32
CA ALA A 34 10.39 -14.86 -0.64
C ALA A 34 11.54 -14.61 -1.64
N CYS A 35 11.55 -15.28 -2.79
CA CYS A 35 12.56 -15.02 -3.82
C CYS A 35 12.38 -13.66 -4.50
N VAL A 36 11.13 -13.28 -4.81
CA VAL A 36 10.80 -12.05 -5.53
C VAL A 36 11.17 -10.80 -4.73
N MET A 37 11.07 -10.83 -3.40
CA MET A 37 11.46 -9.70 -2.55
C MET A 37 12.96 -9.36 -2.60
N HIS A 38 13.81 -10.31 -2.97
CA HIS A 38 15.26 -10.09 -3.08
C HIS A 38 15.70 -9.63 -4.47
N TRP A 39 14.77 -9.45 -5.40
CA TRP A 39 15.10 -9.13 -6.79
C TRP A 39 15.25 -7.62 -7.00
N GLU A 40 16.21 -7.22 -7.83
CA GLU A 40 16.34 -5.82 -8.23
C GLU A 40 15.19 -5.42 -9.18
N LEU A 41 14.32 -4.53 -8.70
CA LEU A 41 13.12 -4.12 -9.42
C LEU A 41 13.33 -2.74 -10.04
N THR A 42 12.94 -2.59 -11.31
CA THR A 42 12.81 -1.26 -11.91
C THR A 42 11.70 -0.48 -11.19
N PRO A 43 11.73 0.87 -11.16
CA PRO A 43 10.75 1.67 -10.42
C PRO A 43 9.29 1.43 -10.85
N GLN A 44 9.07 1.08 -12.13
CA GLN A 44 7.75 0.76 -12.64
C GLN A 44 7.26 -0.60 -12.14
N LEU A 45 8.13 -1.62 -12.18
CA LEU A 45 7.82 -2.96 -11.67
C LEU A 45 7.63 -2.93 -10.16
N HIS A 46 8.44 -2.16 -9.43
CA HIS A 46 8.32 -2.03 -7.98
C HIS A 46 6.93 -1.51 -7.56
N LYS A 47 6.40 -0.49 -8.25
CA LYS A 47 5.03 0.00 -8.01
C LYS A 47 3.97 -1.07 -8.27
N GLN A 48 4.06 -1.77 -9.40
CA GLN A 48 3.10 -2.82 -9.74
C GLN A 48 3.15 -3.97 -8.74
N LEU A 49 4.36 -4.36 -8.33
CA LEU A 49 4.60 -5.37 -7.33
C LEU A 49 3.97 -4.99 -5.99
N LEU A 50 4.18 -3.76 -5.52
CA LEU A 50 3.57 -3.25 -4.28
C LEU A 50 2.04 -3.29 -4.35
N ILE A 51 1.42 -2.88 -5.47
CA ILE A 51 -0.04 -2.96 -5.61
C ILE A 51 -0.53 -4.41 -5.49
N VAL A 52 0.10 -5.34 -6.23
CA VAL A 52 -0.26 -6.77 -6.19
C VAL A 52 0.00 -7.36 -4.79
N LEU A 53 1.08 -6.95 -4.15
CA LEU A 53 1.44 -7.38 -2.80
C LEU A 53 0.32 -7.06 -1.81
N LEU A 54 -0.12 -5.81 -1.78
CA LEU A 54 -1.09 -5.31 -0.83
C LEU A 54 -2.49 -5.87 -1.09
N GLU A 55 -2.91 -5.94 -2.35
CA GLU A 55 -4.29 -6.29 -2.70
C GLU A 55 -4.52 -7.80 -2.84
N ARG A 56 -3.49 -8.58 -3.23
CA ARG A 56 -3.63 -10.00 -3.59
C ARG A 56 -2.78 -10.94 -2.77
N VAL A 57 -1.55 -10.57 -2.41
CA VAL A 57 -0.60 -11.51 -1.80
C VAL A 57 -0.70 -11.51 -0.28
N MET A 58 -0.77 -10.32 0.33
CA MET A 58 -0.82 -10.14 1.79
C MET A 58 -1.85 -11.04 2.52
N PRO A 59 -3.11 -11.22 2.06
CA PRO A 59 -4.07 -12.11 2.75
C PRO A 59 -3.73 -13.61 2.65
N HIS A 60 -2.81 -14.00 1.79
CA HIS A 60 -2.41 -15.39 1.56
C HIS A 60 -1.03 -15.73 2.14
N LEU A 61 -0.31 -14.75 2.67
CA LEU A 61 0.98 -15.00 3.31
C LEU A 61 0.79 -15.67 4.68
N GLU A 62 1.66 -16.63 4.98
CA GLU A 62 1.64 -17.31 6.28
C GLU A 62 2.21 -16.41 7.38
N LYS A 63 3.20 -15.57 7.04
CA LYS A 63 3.84 -14.62 7.95
C LYS A 63 4.04 -13.27 7.24
N PRO A 64 3.00 -12.43 7.17
CA PRO A 64 3.09 -11.12 6.50
C PRO A 64 4.09 -10.17 7.16
N VAL A 65 4.46 -10.38 8.43
CA VAL A 65 5.51 -9.61 9.13
C VAL A 65 6.87 -9.73 8.42
N LEU A 66 7.13 -10.80 7.66
CA LEU A 66 8.36 -10.93 6.87
C LEU A 66 8.45 -9.91 5.72
N LEU A 67 7.34 -9.25 5.36
CA LEU A 67 7.35 -8.16 4.38
C LEU A 67 7.90 -6.85 4.95
N THR A 68 8.10 -6.76 6.28
CA THR A 68 8.46 -5.50 6.94
C THR A 68 9.72 -4.91 6.35
N ASP A 69 10.79 -5.69 6.24
CA ASP A 69 12.08 -5.19 5.75
C ASP A 69 11.95 -4.63 4.32
N PHE A 70 11.31 -5.40 3.43
CA PHE A 70 11.02 -4.96 2.07
C PHE A 70 10.17 -3.67 2.05
N LEU A 71 9.13 -3.58 2.88
CA LEU A 71 8.27 -2.40 2.94
C LEU A 71 8.99 -1.19 3.53
N MET A 72 9.90 -1.37 4.49
CA MET A 72 10.70 -0.28 5.04
C MET A 72 11.69 0.25 3.99
N ASP A 73 12.35 -0.64 3.25
CA ASP A 73 13.20 -0.25 2.12
C ASP A 73 12.40 0.50 1.03
N SER A 74 11.19 0.02 0.72
CA SER A 74 10.28 0.71 -0.20
C SER A 74 9.76 2.04 0.36
N LEU A 75 9.67 2.19 1.68
CA LEU A 75 9.16 3.39 2.35
C LEU A 75 10.15 4.54 2.28
N ASP A 76 11.44 4.24 2.29
CA ASP A 76 12.50 5.23 2.11
C ASP A 76 12.50 5.86 0.71
N ALA A 77 11.90 5.19 -0.27
CA ALA A 77 11.68 5.78 -1.59
C ALA A 77 10.56 6.84 -1.54
N ASP A 78 10.77 7.97 -2.20
CA ASP A 78 9.75 9.02 -2.30
C ASP A 78 8.72 8.77 -3.42
N GLY A 79 7.64 9.55 -3.36
CA GLY A 79 6.57 9.53 -4.34
C GLY A 79 5.68 8.28 -4.25
N PRO A 80 5.21 7.73 -5.40
CA PRO A 80 4.24 6.64 -5.40
C PRO A 80 4.69 5.35 -4.72
N ILE A 81 5.99 5.05 -4.74
CA ILE A 81 6.53 3.81 -4.14
C ILE A 81 6.41 3.90 -2.62
N GLY A 82 6.91 4.98 -2.03
CA GLY A 82 6.79 5.23 -0.58
C GLY A 82 5.35 5.27 -0.11
N LEU A 83 4.44 5.89 -0.88
CA LEU A 83 3.02 5.92 -0.53
C LEU A 83 2.38 4.53 -0.50
N LEU A 84 2.69 3.68 -1.49
CA LEU A 84 2.22 2.29 -1.50
C LEU A 84 2.84 1.50 -0.36
N ALA A 85 4.12 1.72 -0.07
CA ALA A 85 4.79 1.09 1.06
C ALA A 85 4.15 1.47 2.40
N LEU A 86 3.80 2.76 2.58
CA LEU A 86 3.11 3.26 3.78
C LEU A 86 1.75 2.57 3.96
N GLN A 87 1.02 2.33 2.88
CA GLN A 87 -0.22 1.54 2.92
C GLN A 87 0.04 0.10 3.43
N GLY A 88 1.14 -0.51 3.02
CA GLY A 88 1.55 -1.84 3.48
C GLY A 88 1.93 -1.88 4.95
N VAL A 89 2.75 -0.93 5.38
CA VAL A 89 3.13 -0.78 6.79
C VAL A 89 1.90 -0.56 7.64
N PHE A 90 0.96 0.28 7.20
CA PHE A 90 -0.32 0.47 7.89
C PHE A 90 -1.11 -0.83 8.10
N LEU A 91 -1.19 -1.68 7.07
CA LEU A 91 -1.84 -2.98 7.19
C LEU A 91 -1.11 -3.90 8.18
N LEU A 92 0.22 -3.85 8.24
CA LEU A 92 1.00 -4.60 9.23
C LEU A 92 0.80 -4.07 10.65
N VAL A 93 0.76 -2.75 10.85
CA VAL A 93 0.51 -2.12 12.15
C VAL A 93 -0.87 -2.51 12.67
N THR A 94 -1.90 -2.43 11.82
CA THR A 94 -3.29 -2.67 12.22
C THR A 94 -3.65 -4.15 12.37
N LYS A 95 -3.19 -5.03 11.49
CA LYS A 95 -3.59 -6.46 11.48
C LYS A 95 -2.58 -7.40 12.12
N HIS A 96 -1.32 -6.97 12.21
CA HIS A 96 -0.22 -7.81 12.66
C HIS A 96 0.55 -7.20 13.83
N ASN A 97 0.01 -6.15 14.46
CA ASN A 97 0.57 -5.47 15.63
C ASN A 97 2.03 -5.04 15.44
N LEU A 98 2.41 -4.64 14.23
CA LEU A 98 3.71 -4.06 13.97
C LEU A 98 3.83 -2.71 14.70
N GLU A 99 4.92 -2.50 15.44
CA GLU A 99 5.22 -1.20 16.03
C GLU A 99 6.01 -0.34 15.04
N TYR A 100 5.40 0.74 14.55
CA TYR A 100 6.09 1.75 13.72
C TYR A 100 5.80 3.16 14.24
N PRO A 101 6.67 3.71 15.12
CA PRO A 101 6.39 4.98 15.80
C PRO A 101 6.42 6.19 14.86
N ASN A 102 7.15 6.11 13.74
CA ASN A 102 7.35 7.22 12.82
C ASN A 102 6.28 7.31 11.70
N ILE A 103 5.18 6.57 11.84
CA ILE A 103 4.14 6.50 10.81
C ILE A 103 3.55 7.86 10.45
N PHE A 104 3.26 8.67 11.47
CA PHE A 104 2.70 10.01 11.27
C PHE A 104 3.72 10.98 10.70
N THR A 105 4.99 10.86 11.09
CA THR A 105 6.07 11.69 10.53
C THR A 105 6.23 11.42 9.04
N LYS A 106 6.19 10.15 8.63
CA LYS A 106 6.27 9.77 7.21
C LYS A 106 5.00 10.15 6.45
N LEU A 107 3.82 9.99 7.03
CA LEU A 107 2.57 10.49 6.43
C LEU A 107 2.62 12.01 6.24
N TYR A 108 3.09 12.74 7.25
CA TYR A 108 3.23 14.19 7.22
C TYR A 108 4.16 14.60 6.07
N SER A 109 5.30 13.95 5.89
CA SER A 109 6.26 14.28 4.83
C SER A 109 5.71 14.06 3.42
N MET A 110 4.70 13.20 3.22
CA MET A 110 4.09 12.97 1.91
C MET A 110 3.14 14.10 1.47
N PHE A 111 2.74 14.99 2.38
CA PHE A 111 1.90 16.15 2.09
C PHE A 111 2.72 17.31 1.52
N GLU A 112 3.11 17.17 0.26
CA GLU A 112 3.82 18.18 -0.52
C GLU A 112 2.99 18.61 -1.73
N PRO A 113 3.20 19.81 -2.31
CA PRO A 113 2.44 20.29 -3.46
C PRO A 113 2.44 19.33 -4.65
N GLU A 114 3.50 18.54 -4.80
CA GLU A 114 3.64 17.55 -5.87
C GLU A 114 2.55 16.46 -5.82
N ILE A 115 1.94 16.23 -4.66
CA ILE A 115 0.94 15.17 -4.49
C ILE A 115 -0.26 15.34 -5.43
N PHE A 116 -0.66 16.58 -5.72
CA PHE A 116 -1.82 16.90 -6.56
C PHE A 116 -1.66 16.42 -8.00
N HIS A 117 -0.41 16.27 -8.47
CA HIS A 117 -0.09 15.75 -9.80
C HIS A 117 0.03 14.23 -9.85
N THR A 118 0.05 13.56 -8.69
CA THR A 118 0.17 12.10 -8.63
C THR A 118 -1.18 11.41 -8.80
N LYS A 119 -1.19 10.26 -9.51
CA LYS A 119 -2.37 9.40 -9.63
C LYS A 119 -2.77 8.73 -8.31
N TYR A 120 -1.90 8.80 -7.30
CA TYR A 120 -2.07 8.09 -6.03
C TYR A 120 -2.57 9.00 -4.90
N LYS A 121 -2.83 10.28 -5.17
CA LYS A 121 -3.37 11.23 -4.18
C LYS A 121 -4.61 10.73 -3.43
N ALA A 122 -5.53 10.05 -4.14
CA ALA A 122 -6.72 9.47 -3.53
C ALA A 122 -6.38 8.43 -2.44
N ARG A 123 -5.31 7.64 -2.64
CA ARG A 123 -4.84 6.69 -1.62
C ARG A 123 -4.22 7.40 -0.43
N LEU A 124 -3.46 8.48 -0.64
CA LEU A 124 -2.92 9.28 0.46
C LEU A 124 -4.04 9.89 1.30
N PHE A 125 -5.03 10.54 0.67
CA PHE A 125 -6.15 11.14 1.39
C PHE A 125 -6.96 10.09 2.15
N TYR A 126 -7.23 8.93 1.55
CA TYR A 126 -7.90 7.82 2.22
C TYR A 126 -7.11 7.30 3.43
N LEU A 127 -5.80 7.11 3.29
CA LEU A 127 -4.96 6.70 4.42
C LEU A 127 -4.98 7.77 5.52
N SER A 128 -4.91 9.03 5.12
CA SER A 128 -4.90 10.16 6.06
C SER A 128 -6.19 10.24 6.85
N ASP A 129 -7.33 10.09 6.19
CA ASP A 129 -8.65 9.99 6.83
C ASP A 129 -8.66 8.89 7.91
N LEU A 130 -8.16 7.70 7.57
CA LEU A 130 -8.09 6.57 8.47
C LEU A 130 -7.10 6.75 9.64
N PHE A 131 -5.97 7.43 9.41
CA PHE A 131 -4.99 7.72 10.46
C PHE A 131 -5.47 8.81 11.41
N LEU A 132 -6.03 9.88 10.85
CA LEU A 132 -6.37 11.10 11.57
C LEU A 132 -7.72 11.02 12.28
N SER A 133 -8.58 10.07 11.89
CA SER A 133 -9.79 9.70 12.63
C SER A 133 -9.51 8.88 13.91
N SER A 134 -8.25 8.51 14.17
CA SER A 134 -7.92 7.78 15.40
C SER A 134 -8.00 8.68 16.65
N THR A 135 -8.53 8.13 17.74
CA THR A 135 -8.82 8.88 18.98
C THR A 135 -7.60 9.21 19.84
N HIS A 136 -6.45 8.60 19.56
CA HIS A 136 -5.26 8.65 20.42
C HIS A 136 -4.15 9.54 19.86
N LEU A 137 -4.52 10.59 19.11
CA LEU A 137 -3.55 11.50 18.51
C LEU A 137 -3.23 12.67 19.45
N PRO A 138 -1.94 13.05 19.58
CA PRO A 138 -1.58 14.30 20.23
C PRO A 138 -2.19 15.50 19.50
N GLU A 139 -2.78 16.44 20.25
CA GLU A 139 -3.38 17.66 19.69
C GLU A 139 -2.38 18.46 18.82
N ALA A 140 -1.12 18.54 19.26
CA ALA A 140 -0.06 19.22 18.51
C ALA A 140 0.19 18.59 17.13
N LEU A 141 0.07 17.26 17.01
CA LEU A 141 0.22 16.54 15.75
C LEU A 141 -0.94 16.88 14.83
N VAL A 142 -2.18 16.82 15.33
CA VAL A 142 -3.38 17.20 14.60
C VAL A 142 -3.28 18.64 14.08
N ALA A 143 -2.90 19.59 14.94
CA ALA A 143 -2.72 20.99 14.56
C ALA A 143 -1.66 21.18 13.46
N ALA A 144 -0.57 20.40 13.51
CA ALA A 144 0.46 20.44 12.47
C ALA A 144 -0.06 19.96 11.11
N PHE A 145 -0.83 18.87 11.09
CA PHE A 145 -1.49 18.37 9.88
C PHE A 145 -2.51 19.38 9.34
N ALA A 146 -3.38 19.92 10.19
CA ALA A 146 -4.36 20.93 9.80
C ALA A 146 -3.68 22.16 9.17
N LYS A 147 -2.61 22.66 9.79
CA LYS A 147 -1.82 23.79 9.27
C LYS A 147 -1.16 23.47 7.92
N ARG A 148 -0.62 22.26 7.74
CA ARG A 148 0.00 21.85 6.47
C ARG A 148 -1.05 21.72 5.37
N LEU A 149 -2.19 21.07 5.65
CA LEU A 149 -3.30 20.94 4.71
C LEU A 149 -3.88 22.30 4.29
N ALA A 150 -4.09 23.22 5.23
CA ALA A 150 -4.55 24.58 4.95
C ALA A 150 -3.56 25.41 4.09
N ARG A 151 -2.26 25.10 4.16
CA ARG A 151 -1.28 25.69 3.24
C ARG A 151 -1.37 25.07 1.85
N LEU A 152 -1.57 23.76 1.78
CA LEU A 152 -1.71 23.05 0.51
C LEU A 152 -2.95 23.48 -0.27
N THR A 153 -4.06 23.84 0.39
CA THR A 153 -5.26 24.35 -0.29
C THR A 153 -5.03 25.63 -1.10
N LEU A 154 -3.97 26.40 -0.80
CA LEU A 154 -3.62 27.60 -1.58
C LEU A 154 -3.06 27.27 -2.97
N VAL A 155 -2.55 26.06 -3.17
CA VAL A 155 -1.93 25.60 -4.42
C VAL A 155 -2.73 24.46 -5.06
N ALA A 156 -3.66 23.85 -4.31
CA ALA A 156 -4.48 22.74 -4.75
C ALA A 156 -5.44 23.13 -5.89
N PRO A 157 -5.72 22.23 -6.84
CA PRO A 157 -6.80 22.40 -7.80
C PRO A 157 -8.17 22.31 -7.09
N PRO A 158 -9.25 22.88 -7.67
CA PRO A 158 -10.54 23.02 -7.00
C PRO A 158 -11.16 21.69 -6.54
N GLU A 159 -10.93 20.61 -7.29
CA GLU A 159 -11.40 19.26 -6.94
C GLU A 159 -10.78 18.74 -5.64
N ASP A 160 -9.49 19.01 -5.42
CA ASP A 160 -8.75 18.54 -4.24
C ASP A 160 -9.03 19.40 -3.00
N ILE A 161 -9.41 20.68 -3.19
CA ILE A 161 -9.78 21.57 -2.08
C ILE A 161 -10.98 21.00 -1.30
N LEU A 162 -11.97 20.43 -1.99
CA LEU A 162 -13.14 19.82 -1.34
C LEU A 162 -12.77 18.63 -0.44
N ILE A 163 -11.83 17.79 -0.90
CA ILE A 163 -11.33 16.64 -0.14
C ILE A 163 -10.56 17.11 1.09
N ILE A 164 -9.70 18.13 0.93
CA ILE A 164 -8.95 18.69 2.05
C ILE A 164 -9.88 19.36 3.06
N TYR A 165 -10.90 20.07 2.60
CA TYR A 165 -11.91 20.66 3.49
C TYR A 165 -12.61 19.58 4.33
N PHE A 166 -13.01 18.47 3.72
CA PHE A 166 -13.62 17.35 4.45
C PHE A 166 -12.68 16.74 5.50
N LEU A 167 -11.39 16.57 5.16
CA LEU A 167 -10.38 16.13 6.12
C LEU A 167 -10.17 17.15 7.27
N LEU A 168 -10.28 18.45 6.98
CA LEU A 168 -10.19 19.49 8.01
C LEU A 168 -11.39 19.48 8.96
N GLU A 169 -12.58 19.16 8.48
CA GLU A 169 -13.79 19.06 9.28
C GLU A 169 -13.69 17.97 10.36
N ILE A 170 -13.06 16.84 10.03
CA ILE A 170 -12.79 15.74 10.99
C ILE A 170 -11.98 16.24 12.18
N PHE A 171 -10.99 17.11 11.95
CA PHE A 171 -10.20 17.68 13.03
C PHE A 171 -11.00 18.62 13.92
N TYR A 172 -11.93 19.39 13.35
CA TYR A 172 -12.77 20.30 14.13
C TYR A 172 -13.74 19.54 15.04
N LEU A 173 -14.33 18.44 14.57
CA LEU A 173 -15.17 17.59 15.43
C LEU A 173 -14.35 16.91 16.53
N GLY A 174 -13.19 16.34 16.20
CA GLY A 174 -12.37 15.60 17.17
C GLY A 174 -11.70 16.46 18.26
N ILE A 175 -11.65 17.79 18.09
CA ILE A 175 -11.14 18.73 19.12
C ILE A 175 -12.26 19.18 20.08
N LEU A 176 -13.53 19.03 19.70
CA LEU A 176 -14.68 19.45 20.50
C LEU A 176 -15.21 18.38 21.47
N ASP A 177 -14.80 17.12 21.31
CA ASP A 177 -15.13 15.97 22.17
C ASP A 177 -13.97 15.63 23.14
#